data_AF-A0A420ERD9-F1
#
_entry.id   AF-A0A420ERD9-F1
#
_cell.length_a   1.000
_cell.length_b   1.000
_cell.length_c   1.000
_cell.angle_alpha   90.00
_cell.angle_beta   90.00
_cell.angle_gamma   90.00
#
_symmetry.space_group_name_H-M   'P 1'
#
loop_
_entity.id
_entity.type
_entity.pdbx_description
1 polymer ?
#
loop_
_entity_poly.entity_id
_entity_poly.type
_entity_poly.pdbx_seq_one_letter_code
_entity_poly.pdbx_strand_id
1 'polypeptide(L)'
;MRIVLPASLALLLVSTAPAWAASTPNSANSVQSDKGQAQFAPLPDDKSIKQTAMIGGKSITYTATVGSLPVKDKKGKTIGEVVYTAYTVPGAAQKRPVTFAFNGGPGAASVYLNLGAIGPKKVNFGAKGDVPSDPAVLQDNPNSWLDFTDLVFIDPIGTGFSRSLVDEEKTSQAFYTADSDIHYLGRIVYDWLVKNDRLTSAKYLVGESYGGYRVPRLAYYLQTQMGVGVSGMTLVSPYLDPPAIGQDDALSPLPWMINLPSMAAGHMERQGIPLSQQTMAPIEKYVRTQFAQDFLAGLNDKAATARLSAEVAELTGLDPALVKRMNGRIDIGTYLREIRRDQGLIGSVYDSNYTAYDPFPSKADAQYNDPLLTTLIAPTTSAMVDFVTRQVGWKIDAWYNALSYDVNRAWDRDDTDSPVSDLRQAISIDPKMVVNIVHGWNDLSCPYYASRLIVAQMPDFGVQSRVNLHMYPGGHMFYSRSDSGAAMRQDILASYQRQE
;
A
#
# COMPACT_ATOMS: atom_id res chain seq x y z
N MET A 1 -56.63 -5.97 51.25
CA MET A 1 -57.62 -6.78 50.51
C MET A 1 -56.83 -7.78 49.66
N ARG A 2 -56.79 -9.05 50.10
CA ARG A 2 -56.37 -10.33 49.43
C ARG A 2 -55.09 -10.28 48.54
N ILE A 3 -53.88 -10.65 48.96
CA ILE A 3 -53.30 -11.97 49.31
C ILE A 3 -53.51 -13.07 48.24
N VAL A 4 -52.39 -13.65 47.73
CA VAL A 4 -52.05 -15.10 47.59
C VAL A 4 -51.24 -15.39 46.30
N LEU A 5 -49.92 -15.64 46.44
CA LEU A 5 -49.12 -16.68 45.74
C LEU A 5 -49.32 -18.01 46.52
N PRO A 6 -48.84 -19.22 46.11
CA PRO A 6 -48.31 -19.77 44.83
C PRO A 6 -48.92 -21.18 44.53
N ALA A 7 -48.47 -21.92 43.49
CA ALA A 7 -48.31 -23.39 43.54
C ALA A 7 -47.71 -23.99 42.26
N SER A 8 -46.63 -24.74 42.44
CA SER A 8 -45.98 -25.64 41.50
C SER A 8 -46.84 -26.88 41.21
N LEU A 9 -46.74 -27.45 40.01
CA LEU A 9 -47.01 -28.88 39.82
C LEU A 9 -46.07 -29.47 38.75
N ALA A 10 -45.23 -30.40 39.20
CA ALA A 10 -44.40 -31.27 38.38
C ALA A 10 -45.23 -32.48 37.91
N LEU A 11 -44.93 -32.99 36.71
CA LEU A 11 -45.28 -34.36 36.32
C LEU A 11 -44.02 -35.12 35.89
N LEU A 12 -43.75 -36.20 36.63
CA LEU A 12 -42.76 -37.25 36.40
C LEU A 12 -43.40 -38.41 35.63
N LEU A 13 -42.64 -39.04 34.72
CA LEU A 13 -42.76 -40.44 34.27
C LEU A 13 -41.34 -40.88 33.82
N VAL A 14 -40.51 -41.50 34.68
CA VAL A 14 -40.35 -42.96 34.95
C VAL A 14 -39.82 -43.69 33.69
N SER A 15 -38.51 -43.77 33.48
CA SER A 15 -37.52 -44.76 33.99
C SER A 15 -37.46 -46.08 33.23
N THR A 16 -36.28 -46.45 32.71
CA THR A 16 -35.65 -47.76 32.92
C THR A 16 -34.15 -47.67 32.59
N ALA A 17 -33.31 -47.97 33.58
CA ALA A 17 -31.94 -48.39 33.40
C ALA A 17 -31.78 -49.80 34.01
N PRO A 18 -30.92 -50.65 33.44
CA PRO A 18 -30.08 -51.56 34.21
C PRO A 18 -28.59 -51.28 33.88
N ALA A 19 -27.75 -50.92 34.86
CA ALA A 19 -27.01 -51.83 35.75
C ALA A 19 -25.70 -52.38 35.14
N TRP A 20 -24.64 -51.58 35.30
CA TRP A 20 -23.25 -51.88 35.71
C TRP A 20 -22.59 -53.21 35.30
N ALA A 21 -21.49 -53.09 34.55
CA ALA A 21 -20.30 -53.91 34.74
C ALA A 21 -19.04 -53.06 34.53
N ALA A 22 -18.12 -53.14 35.48
CA ALA A 22 -16.86 -52.41 35.51
C ALA A 22 -15.78 -53.07 34.64
N SER A 23 -14.99 -52.26 33.95
CA SER A 23 -13.64 -52.61 33.52
C SER A 23 -12.81 -51.35 33.24
N THR A 24 -11.79 -51.10 34.07
CA THR A 24 -10.64 -50.24 33.77
C THR A 24 -9.48 -51.09 33.25
N PRO A 25 -8.44 -50.52 32.63
CA PRO A 25 -8.39 -49.68 31.44
C PRO A 25 -7.59 -50.39 30.33
N ASN A 26 -7.93 -50.21 29.05
CA ASN A 26 -7.03 -50.64 27.97
C ASN A 26 -6.38 -49.41 27.34
N SER A 27 -5.07 -49.35 27.50
CA SER A 27 -4.13 -48.39 26.93
C SER A 27 -4.31 -48.31 25.43
N ALA A 28 -4.90 -47.21 24.94
CA ALA A 28 -4.88 -46.86 23.53
C ALA A 28 -4.43 -45.41 23.42
N ASN A 29 -3.27 -45.24 22.79
CA ASN A 29 -2.60 -43.99 22.46
C ASN A 29 -3.59 -42.85 22.20
N SER A 30 -3.63 -41.87 23.10
CA SER A 30 -4.13 -40.55 22.76
C SER A 30 -3.17 -39.96 21.73
N VAL A 31 -3.50 -40.10 20.45
CA VAL A 31 -3.02 -39.17 19.44
C VAL A 31 -3.53 -37.81 19.89
N GLN A 32 -2.62 -37.05 20.50
CA GLN A 32 -2.83 -35.67 20.84
C GLN A 32 -2.94 -34.93 19.51
N SER A 33 -4.15 -34.86 18.96
CA SER A 33 -4.43 -34.01 17.82
C SER A 33 -4.19 -32.58 18.30
N ASP A 34 -3.15 -31.95 17.74
CA ASP A 34 -2.77 -30.57 17.97
C ASP A 34 -3.90 -29.67 17.40
N LYS A 35 -4.98 -29.52 18.19
CA LYS A 35 -6.16 -28.71 17.85
C LYS A 35 -5.76 -27.24 17.91
N GLY A 36 -5.21 -26.73 16.82
CA GLY A 36 -4.88 -25.30 16.68
C GLY A 36 -4.12 -24.91 15.41
N GLN A 37 -3.86 -25.84 14.48
CA GLN A 37 -3.21 -25.51 13.21
C GLN A 37 -4.22 -25.60 12.08
N ALA A 38 -4.36 -24.51 11.31
CA ALA A 38 -5.05 -24.57 10.03
C ALA A 38 -4.24 -25.50 9.11
N GLN A 39 -4.81 -26.66 8.79
CA GLN A 39 -4.09 -27.73 8.09
C GLN A 39 -4.17 -27.48 6.58
N PHE A 40 -3.45 -26.47 6.10
CA PHE A 40 -3.30 -26.22 4.68
C PHE A 40 -2.29 -27.21 4.07
N ALA A 41 -2.57 -27.73 2.87
CA ALA A 41 -1.57 -28.44 2.07
C ALA A 41 -0.42 -27.47 1.73
N PRO A 42 0.87 -27.87 1.82
CA PRO A 42 2.01 -26.97 1.54
C PRO A 42 1.87 -26.26 0.20
N LEU A 43 2.39 -25.02 0.11
CA LEU A 43 2.46 -24.35 -1.19
C LEU A 43 3.38 -25.13 -2.14
N PRO A 44 3.14 -25.10 -3.46
CA PRO A 44 3.99 -25.79 -4.42
C PRO A 44 5.41 -25.24 -4.42
N ASP A 45 6.36 -26.11 -4.79
CA ASP A 45 7.73 -25.70 -5.11
C ASP A 45 7.76 -24.60 -6.19
N ASP A 46 8.85 -23.85 -6.21
CA ASP A 46 9.09 -22.83 -7.22
C ASP A 46 8.87 -23.35 -8.63
N LYS A 47 8.25 -22.52 -9.46
CA LYS A 47 8.10 -22.80 -10.88
C LYS A 47 8.46 -21.59 -11.72
N SER A 48 9.13 -21.87 -12.84
CA SER A 48 9.64 -20.85 -13.74
C SER A 48 9.22 -21.07 -15.18
N ILE A 49 9.09 -19.97 -15.92
CA ILE A 49 8.88 -19.93 -17.37
C ILE A 49 9.77 -18.85 -17.99
N LYS A 50 10.27 -19.10 -19.20
CA LYS A 50 10.97 -18.08 -19.99
C LYS A 50 9.96 -17.26 -20.77
N GLN A 51 10.09 -15.94 -20.74
CA GLN A 51 9.21 -15.01 -21.43
C GLN A 51 10.03 -13.89 -22.10
N THR A 52 9.34 -13.09 -22.91
CA THR A 52 9.87 -11.91 -23.57
C THR A 52 8.88 -10.75 -23.42
N ALA A 53 9.40 -9.53 -23.30
CA ALA A 53 8.63 -8.29 -23.33
C ALA A 53 9.41 -7.16 -24.03
N MET A 54 8.68 -6.26 -24.67
CA MET A 54 9.19 -5.00 -25.22
C MET A 54 9.27 -3.93 -24.12
N ILE A 55 10.49 -3.56 -23.73
CA ILE A 55 10.78 -2.61 -22.64
C ILE A 55 11.72 -1.53 -23.18
N GLY A 56 11.36 -0.26 -23.03
CA GLY A 56 12.17 0.85 -23.55
C GLY A 56 12.52 0.73 -25.04
N GLY A 57 11.62 0.13 -25.84
CA GLY A 57 11.83 -0.13 -27.28
C GLY A 57 12.74 -1.33 -27.60
N LYS A 58 13.17 -2.11 -26.59
CA LYS A 58 14.03 -3.29 -26.76
C LYS A 58 13.32 -4.57 -26.34
N SER A 59 13.58 -5.66 -27.04
CA SER A 59 13.12 -6.99 -26.64
C SER A 59 14.00 -7.52 -25.51
N ILE A 60 13.41 -7.77 -24.35
CA ILE A 60 14.08 -8.33 -23.17
C ILE A 60 13.57 -9.74 -22.93
N THR A 61 14.47 -10.72 -22.95
CA THR A 61 14.17 -12.11 -22.56
C THR A 61 14.50 -12.29 -21.09
N TYR A 62 13.57 -12.85 -20.33
CA TYR A 62 13.67 -13.03 -18.88
C TYR A 62 13.08 -14.36 -18.43
N THR A 63 13.40 -14.74 -17.19
CA THR A 63 12.75 -15.85 -16.50
C THR A 63 11.78 -15.27 -15.47
N ALA A 64 10.52 -15.67 -15.55
CA ALA A 64 9.54 -15.42 -14.50
C ALA A 64 9.47 -16.63 -13.58
N THR A 65 9.56 -16.41 -12.27
CA THR A 65 9.47 -17.44 -11.23
C THR A 65 8.39 -17.08 -10.22
N VAL A 66 7.50 -18.01 -9.92
CA VAL A 66 6.58 -17.93 -8.79
C VAL A 66 7.00 -18.98 -7.78
N GLY A 67 7.11 -18.59 -6.52
CA GLY A 67 7.55 -19.47 -5.45
C GLY A 67 7.10 -18.98 -4.09
N SER A 68 7.49 -19.71 -3.05
CA SER A 68 7.22 -19.33 -1.68
C SER A 68 8.43 -19.52 -0.77
N LEU A 69 8.46 -18.76 0.33
CA LEU A 69 9.47 -18.84 1.37
C LEU A 69 8.79 -18.99 2.74
N PRO A 70 9.28 -19.89 3.60
CA PRO A 70 8.68 -20.11 4.91
C PRO A 70 9.05 -18.99 5.89
N VAL A 71 8.09 -18.53 6.67
CA VAL A 71 8.35 -17.69 7.86
C VAL A 71 8.42 -18.61 9.08
N LYS A 72 9.50 -18.49 9.85
CA LYS A 72 9.74 -19.31 11.05
C LYS A 72 9.69 -18.47 12.32
N ASP A 73 9.14 -19.04 13.39
CA ASP A 73 9.21 -18.45 14.71
C ASP A 73 10.62 -18.61 15.33
N LYS A 74 10.81 -18.05 16.54
CA LYS A 74 12.08 -18.14 17.28
C LYS A 74 12.50 -19.57 17.64
N LYS A 75 11.59 -20.54 17.59
CA LYS A 75 11.85 -21.97 17.84
C LYS A 75 12.10 -22.75 16.55
N GLY A 76 12.08 -22.08 15.40
CA GLY A 76 12.29 -22.69 14.08
C GLY A 76 11.04 -23.33 13.48
N LYS A 77 9.87 -23.23 14.11
CA LYS A 77 8.60 -23.72 13.58
C LYS A 77 8.13 -22.81 12.46
N THR A 78 7.74 -23.38 11.32
CA THR A 78 7.09 -22.61 10.24
C THR A 78 5.71 -22.14 10.70
N ILE A 79 5.49 -20.84 10.68
CA ILE A 79 4.25 -20.18 11.12
C ILE A 79 3.51 -19.46 9.98
N GLY A 80 4.14 -19.33 8.81
CA GLY A 80 3.54 -18.73 7.63
C GLY A 80 4.33 -19.04 6.36
N GLU A 81 3.75 -18.75 5.21
CA GLU A 81 4.38 -18.90 3.89
C GLU A 81 4.15 -17.61 3.09
N VAL A 82 5.24 -17.01 2.62
CA VAL A 82 5.22 -15.77 1.83
C VAL A 82 5.51 -16.10 0.37
N VAL A 83 4.59 -15.72 -0.50
CA VAL A 83 4.68 -15.90 -1.94
C VAL A 83 5.42 -14.72 -2.57
N TYR A 84 6.27 -15.03 -3.54
CA TYR A 84 6.93 -14.03 -4.38
C TYR A 84 6.75 -14.34 -5.85
N THR A 85 6.76 -13.28 -6.66
CA THR A 85 6.94 -13.35 -8.10
C THR A 85 8.22 -12.63 -8.48
N ALA A 86 9.16 -13.32 -9.10
CA ALA A 86 10.45 -12.78 -9.50
C ALA A 86 10.60 -12.78 -11.03
N TYR A 87 11.18 -11.71 -11.57
CA TYR A 87 11.56 -11.59 -12.97
C TYR A 87 13.06 -11.33 -13.05
N THR A 88 13.78 -12.22 -13.72
CA THR A 88 15.25 -12.16 -13.79
C THR A 88 15.77 -12.20 -15.23
N VAL A 89 16.73 -11.34 -15.53
CA VAL A 89 17.45 -11.32 -16.80
C VAL A 89 18.82 -11.98 -16.62
N PRO A 90 19.26 -12.86 -17.54
CA PRO A 90 20.58 -13.48 -17.45
C PRO A 90 21.71 -12.45 -17.30
N GLY A 91 22.56 -12.61 -16.30
CA GLY A 91 23.70 -11.74 -16.04
C GLY A 91 24.42 -12.10 -14.73
N ALA A 92 25.64 -11.60 -14.56
CA ALA A 92 26.39 -11.79 -13.30
C ALA A 92 25.75 -10.97 -12.17
N ALA A 93 25.67 -11.53 -10.96
CA ALA A 93 25.00 -10.91 -9.81
C ALA A 93 25.50 -9.50 -9.50
N GLN A 94 26.82 -9.25 -9.56
CA GLN A 94 27.41 -7.93 -9.30
C GLN A 94 27.04 -6.88 -10.36
N LYS A 95 26.62 -7.32 -11.55
CA LYS A 95 26.25 -6.45 -12.70
C LYS A 95 24.73 -6.34 -12.90
N ARG A 96 23.94 -6.96 -12.02
CA ARG A 96 22.48 -6.97 -12.05
C ARG A 96 21.98 -6.60 -10.67
N PRO A 97 21.54 -5.35 -10.46
CA PRO A 97 20.79 -4.98 -9.27
C PRO A 97 19.55 -5.87 -9.12
N VAL A 98 19.04 -5.95 -7.89
CA VAL A 98 17.74 -6.54 -7.60
C VAL A 98 16.90 -5.55 -6.81
N THR A 99 15.64 -5.44 -7.19
CA THR A 99 14.67 -4.54 -6.58
C THR A 99 13.53 -5.34 -5.96
N PHE A 100 13.34 -5.20 -4.65
CA PHE A 100 12.23 -5.80 -3.92
C PHE A 100 11.06 -4.82 -3.82
N ALA A 101 9.88 -5.22 -4.25
CA ALA A 101 8.71 -4.37 -4.37
C ALA A 101 7.58 -4.80 -3.43
N PHE A 102 7.02 -3.83 -2.72
CA PHE A 102 5.95 -4.01 -1.73
C PHE A 102 4.84 -2.98 -1.98
N ASN A 103 3.63 -3.45 -2.25
CA ASN A 103 2.45 -2.58 -2.19
C ASN A 103 2.02 -2.30 -0.75
N GLY A 104 1.09 -1.35 -0.60
CA GLY A 104 0.59 -0.91 0.69
C GLY A 104 -0.67 -1.61 1.18
N GLY A 105 -1.73 -0.83 1.40
CA GLY A 105 -2.90 -1.21 2.17
C GLY A 105 -2.86 -0.59 3.57
N PRO A 106 -2.44 -1.29 4.63
CA PRO A 106 -1.98 -2.69 4.67
C PRO A 106 -3.06 -3.67 4.23
N GLY A 107 -2.64 -4.80 3.64
CA GLY A 107 -3.54 -5.80 3.06
C GLY A 107 -3.54 -5.86 1.53
N ALA A 108 -2.76 -5.03 0.82
CA ALA A 108 -2.62 -5.16 -0.63
C ALA A 108 -1.52 -6.17 -1.00
N ALA A 109 -1.76 -6.98 -2.02
CA ALA A 109 -0.72 -7.74 -2.69
C ALA A 109 0.13 -6.82 -3.58
N SER A 110 1.33 -7.27 -3.93
CA SER A 110 2.29 -6.58 -4.82
C SER A 110 1.81 -6.45 -6.28
N VAL A 111 0.61 -6.95 -6.58
CA VAL A 111 0.02 -7.00 -7.94
C VAL A 111 -0.13 -5.62 -8.58
N TYR A 112 -0.40 -4.57 -7.81
CA TYR A 112 -0.58 -3.22 -8.37
C TYR A 112 0.74 -2.67 -8.90
N LEU A 113 1.85 -2.83 -8.16
CA LEU A 113 3.18 -2.50 -8.67
C LEU A 113 3.62 -3.46 -9.78
N ASN A 114 3.27 -4.76 -9.68
CA ASN A 114 3.68 -5.76 -10.65
C ASN A 114 3.00 -5.55 -12.02
N LEU A 115 1.66 -5.60 -12.03
CA LEU A 115 0.86 -5.55 -13.26
C LEU A 115 0.33 -4.15 -13.58
N GLY A 116 0.64 -3.14 -12.77
CA GLY A 116 0.28 -1.74 -13.01
C GLY A 116 1.47 -0.82 -13.28
N ALA A 117 2.60 -1.00 -12.56
CA ALA A 117 3.71 -0.04 -12.58
C ALA A 117 4.99 -0.57 -13.25
N ILE A 118 5.73 -1.46 -12.59
CA ILE A 118 7.16 -1.72 -12.88
C ILE A 118 7.46 -3.12 -13.41
N GLY A 119 6.51 -4.06 -13.32
CA GLY A 119 6.68 -5.42 -13.85
C GLY A 119 6.74 -5.45 -15.39
N PRO A 120 7.17 -6.57 -15.99
CA PRO A 120 7.41 -6.67 -17.44
C PRO A 120 6.13 -6.68 -18.29
N LYS A 121 5.01 -7.04 -17.66
CA LYS A 121 3.69 -7.05 -18.27
C LYS A 121 2.75 -6.22 -17.42
N LYS A 122 1.70 -5.68 -18.04
CA LYS A 122 0.65 -4.93 -17.37
C LYS A 122 -0.73 -5.29 -17.88
N VAL A 123 -1.75 -4.96 -17.10
CA VAL A 123 -3.14 -4.89 -17.56
C VAL A 123 -3.49 -3.46 -17.97
N ASN A 124 -4.65 -3.26 -18.60
CA ASN A 124 -5.27 -1.93 -18.60
C ASN A 124 -5.52 -1.55 -17.14
N PHE A 125 -4.99 -0.41 -16.72
CA PHE A 125 -4.83 -0.10 -15.31
C PHE A 125 -5.28 1.33 -15.05
N GLY A 126 -6.57 1.50 -14.74
CA GLY A 126 -7.09 2.73 -14.16
C GLY A 126 -7.18 3.90 -15.13
N ALA A 127 -7.14 3.64 -16.44
CA ALA A 127 -7.44 4.65 -17.44
C ALA A 127 -8.93 4.95 -17.47
N LYS A 128 -9.30 6.16 -17.91
CA LYS A 128 -10.72 6.54 -18.05
C LYS A 128 -11.40 5.63 -19.06
N GLY A 129 -12.43 4.92 -18.61
CA GLY A 129 -13.19 3.98 -19.44
C GLY A 129 -12.83 2.51 -19.19
N ASP A 130 -11.75 2.22 -18.47
CA ASP A 130 -11.46 0.87 -17.99
C ASP A 130 -12.56 0.44 -17.01
N VAL A 131 -13.03 -0.81 -17.14
CA VAL A 131 -14.08 -1.36 -16.28
C VAL A 131 -13.70 -2.75 -15.73
N PRO A 132 -14.29 -3.17 -14.60
CA PRO A 132 -13.96 -4.45 -13.97
C PRO A 132 -14.15 -5.68 -14.85
N SER A 133 -15.04 -5.59 -15.85
CA SER A 133 -15.38 -6.67 -16.77
C SER A 133 -14.46 -6.76 -17.99
N ASP A 134 -13.52 -5.84 -18.15
CA ASP A 134 -12.61 -5.86 -19.30
C ASP A 134 -11.73 -7.13 -19.30
N PRO A 135 -11.35 -7.65 -20.47
CA PRO A 135 -10.45 -8.79 -20.55
C PRO A 135 -9.14 -8.53 -19.83
N ALA A 136 -8.81 -9.39 -18.87
CA ALA A 136 -7.58 -9.33 -18.08
C ALA A 136 -6.35 -9.86 -18.85
N VAL A 137 -6.11 -9.31 -20.04
CA VAL A 137 -5.02 -9.73 -20.93
C VAL A 137 -3.75 -8.96 -20.62
N LEU A 138 -2.67 -9.69 -20.30
CA LEU A 138 -1.35 -9.12 -20.09
C LEU A 138 -0.75 -8.59 -21.39
N GLN A 139 -0.31 -7.34 -21.35
CA GLN A 139 0.39 -6.66 -22.44
C GLN A 139 1.80 -6.28 -22.00
N ASP A 140 2.71 -6.05 -22.94
CA ASP A 140 4.05 -5.56 -22.63
C ASP A 140 4.00 -4.22 -21.88
N ASN A 141 4.80 -4.11 -20.83
CA ASN A 141 4.99 -2.85 -20.13
C ASN A 141 6.26 -2.16 -20.64
N PRO A 142 6.15 -1.15 -21.54
CA PRO A 142 7.32 -0.43 -22.03
C PRO A 142 8.04 0.34 -20.91
N ASN A 143 7.34 0.62 -19.80
CA ASN A 143 7.82 1.35 -18.64
C ASN A 143 8.37 0.41 -17.54
N SER A 144 8.49 -0.88 -17.81
CA SER A 144 9.09 -1.83 -16.89
C SER A 144 10.53 -1.42 -16.52
N TRP A 145 10.94 -1.81 -15.31
CA TRP A 145 12.30 -1.58 -14.82
C TRP A 145 13.24 -2.77 -15.09
N LEU A 146 12.71 -3.85 -15.67
CA LEU A 146 13.41 -5.13 -15.82
C LEU A 146 14.66 -5.06 -16.72
N ASP A 147 14.79 -4.04 -17.57
CA ASP A 147 15.96 -3.87 -18.41
C ASP A 147 17.20 -3.37 -17.64
N PHE A 148 17.03 -2.82 -16.44
CA PHE A 148 18.11 -2.32 -15.59
C PHE A 148 18.19 -2.92 -14.18
N THR A 149 17.18 -3.65 -13.71
CA THR A 149 17.20 -4.35 -12.42
C THR A 149 16.32 -5.60 -12.47
N ASP A 150 16.70 -6.66 -11.77
CA ASP A 150 15.78 -7.78 -11.56
C ASP A 150 14.70 -7.39 -10.55
N LEU A 151 13.50 -7.93 -10.69
CA LEU A 151 12.34 -7.51 -9.91
C LEU A 151 11.83 -8.67 -9.06
N VAL A 152 11.62 -8.43 -7.77
CA VAL A 152 11.05 -9.40 -6.83
C VAL A 152 9.86 -8.77 -6.11
N PHE A 153 8.68 -9.20 -6.48
CA PHE A 153 7.41 -8.76 -5.90
C PHE A 153 7.03 -9.71 -4.77
N ILE A 154 6.85 -9.17 -3.56
CA ILE A 154 6.59 -9.95 -2.35
C ILE A 154 5.19 -9.63 -1.85
N ASP A 155 4.37 -10.67 -1.64
CA ASP A 155 3.02 -10.55 -1.08
C ASP A 155 3.09 -10.80 0.44
N PRO A 156 2.86 -9.79 1.30
CA PRO A 156 2.76 -9.97 2.75
C PRO A 156 1.76 -11.06 3.18
N ILE A 157 1.91 -11.59 4.40
CA ILE A 157 1.00 -12.63 4.91
C ILE A 157 -0.46 -12.14 4.88
N GLY A 158 -1.36 -12.95 4.33
CA GLY A 158 -2.78 -12.61 4.17
C GLY A 158 -3.11 -11.86 2.87
N THR A 159 -2.13 -11.60 2.01
CA THR A 159 -2.32 -11.02 0.67
C THR A 159 -1.81 -11.96 -0.41
N GLY A 160 -2.30 -11.79 -1.64
CA GLY A 160 -2.02 -12.70 -2.75
C GLY A 160 -2.35 -14.14 -2.38
N PHE A 161 -1.38 -15.04 -2.54
CA PHE A 161 -1.47 -16.43 -2.07
C PHE A 161 -0.71 -16.68 -0.73
N SER A 162 -0.11 -15.65 -0.15
CA SER A 162 0.61 -15.74 1.13
C SER A 162 -0.34 -15.95 2.29
N ARG A 163 0.03 -16.83 3.23
CA ARG A 163 -0.89 -17.26 4.29
C ARG A 163 -0.19 -17.58 5.61
N SER A 164 -0.93 -17.36 6.68
CA SER A 164 -0.58 -17.82 8.03
C SER A 164 -0.84 -19.33 8.16
N LEU A 165 0.01 -20.01 8.94
CA LEU A 165 -0.14 -21.43 9.31
C LEU A 165 -0.47 -21.61 10.80
N VAL A 166 -0.69 -20.50 11.52
CA VAL A 166 -1.18 -20.50 12.90
C VAL A 166 -2.67 -20.12 12.93
N ASP A 167 -3.32 -20.36 14.05
CA ASP A 167 -4.70 -19.91 14.27
C ASP A 167 -4.85 -18.38 14.13
N GLU A 168 -6.08 -17.94 13.92
CA GLU A 168 -6.42 -16.52 13.71
C GLU A 168 -5.96 -15.64 14.88
N GLU A 169 -6.12 -16.12 16.12
CA GLU A 169 -5.72 -15.42 17.34
C GLU A 169 -4.21 -15.11 17.36
N LYS A 170 -3.38 -16.06 16.93
CA LYS A 170 -1.92 -15.88 16.83
C LYS A 170 -1.49 -15.16 15.57
N THR A 171 -2.29 -15.18 14.51
CA THR A 171 -1.95 -14.57 13.22
C THR A 171 -1.72 -13.08 13.37
N SER A 172 -2.63 -12.36 14.03
CA SER A 172 -2.51 -10.90 14.17
C SER A 172 -1.25 -10.49 14.92
N GLN A 173 -0.92 -11.19 16.02
CA GLN A 173 0.30 -10.91 16.80
C GLN A 173 1.59 -11.25 16.04
N ALA A 174 1.55 -12.30 15.20
CA ALA A 174 2.71 -12.77 14.47
C ALA A 174 2.99 -11.97 13.19
N PHE A 175 1.97 -11.34 12.59
CA PHE A 175 2.09 -10.78 11.24
C PHE A 175 1.46 -9.40 11.05
N TYR A 176 0.46 -9.00 11.84
CA TYR A 176 -0.35 -7.79 11.58
C TYR A 176 -0.02 -6.62 12.51
N THR A 177 1.25 -6.54 12.93
CA THR A 177 1.83 -5.36 13.55
C THR A 177 2.93 -4.80 12.66
N ALA A 178 3.18 -3.50 12.75
CA ALA A 178 4.22 -2.85 11.98
C ALA A 178 5.60 -3.51 12.19
N ASP A 179 5.98 -3.81 13.43
CA ASP A 179 7.27 -4.45 13.76
C ASP A 179 7.38 -5.88 13.26
N SER A 180 6.35 -6.70 13.50
CA SER A 180 6.35 -8.09 13.01
C SER A 180 6.51 -8.12 11.49
N ASP A 181 5.83 -7.21 10.79
CA ASP A 181 5.88 -7.08 9.33
C ASP A 181 7.29 -6.81 8.83
N ILE A 182 8.01 -5.85 9.42
CA ILE A 182 9.39 -5.56 9.06
C ILE A 182 10.30 -6.77 9.32
N HIS A 183 10.15 -7.44 10.46
CA HIS A 183 11.02 -8.56 10.83
C HIS A 183 10.87 -9.75 9.88
N TYR A 184 9.64 -10.20 9.62
CA TYR A 184 9.47 -11.37 8.75
C TYR A 184 9.76 -11.01 7.29
N LEU A 185 9.38 -9.82 6.79
CA LEU A 185 9.68 -9.44 5.41
C LEU A 185 11.18 -9.22 5.18
N GLY A 186 11.91 -8.67 6.17
CA GLY A 186 13.37 -8.61 6.14
C GLY A 186 13.98 -10.00 6.02
N ARG A 187 13.44 -10.97 6.76
CA ARG A 187 13.84 -12.37 6.64
C ARG A 187 13.57 -12.95 5.25
N ILE A 188 12.41 -12.68 4.67
CA ILE A 188 12.06 -13.12 3.31
C ILE A 188 13.02 -12.54 2.26
N VAL A 189 13.35 -11.24 2.35
CA VAL A 189 14.34 -10.61 1.47
C VAL A 189 15.70 -11.30 1.58
N TYR A 190 16.19 -11.52 2.80
CA TYR A 190 17.46 -12.21 3.04
C TYR A 190 17.45 -13.65 2.48
N ASP A 191 16.43 -14.43 2.78
CA ASP A 191 16.33 -15.83 2.34
C ASP A 191 16.24 -15.92 0.81
N TRP A 192 15.53 -14.98 0.17
CA TRP A 192 15.51 -14.90 -1.30
C TRP A 192 16.90 -14.59 -1.86
N LEU A 193 17.64 -13.64 -1.26
CA LEU A 193 19.00 -13.29 -1.68
C LEU A 193 19.94 -14.49 -1.56
N VAL A 194 19.87 -15.26 -0.47
CA VAL A 194 20.68 -16.47 -0.26
C VAL A 194 20.30 -17.55 -1.27
N LYS A 195 19.01 -17.87 -1.38
CA LYS A 195 18.48 -18.91 -2.28
C LYS A 195 18.87 -18.69 -3.74
N ASN A 196 18.97 -17.44 -4.17
CA ASN A 196 19.22 -17.06 -5.56
C ASN A 196 20.65 -16.57 -5.83
N ASP A 197 21.56 -16.67 -4.85
CA ASP A 197 22.96 -16.22 -4.95
C ASP A 197 23.10 -14.73 -5.33
N ARG A 198 22.29 -13.89 -4.69
CA ARG A 198 22.17 -12.43 -4.96
C ARG A 198 22.69 -11.55 -3.85
N LEU A 199 23.34 -12.12 -2.84
CA LEU A 199 23.96 -11.35 -1.76
C LEU A 199 25.03 -10.36 -2.25
N THR A 200 25.59 -10.52 -3.45
CA THR A 200 26.60 -9.61 -4.02
C THR A 200 26.02 -8.57 -4.97
N SER A 201 24.72 -8.63 -5.30
CA SER A 201 24.04 -7.62 -6.12
C SER A 201 23.86 -6.30 -5.35
N ALA A 202 23.76 -5.18 -6.06
CA ALA A 202 23.15 -3.97 -5.49
C ALA A 202 21.67 -4.25 -5.18
N LYS A 203 21.17 -3.83 -4.02
CA LYS A 203 19.77 -4.08 -3.62
C LYS A 203 19.01 -2.78 -3.49
N TYR A 204 17.83 -2.76 -4.08
CA TYR A 204 16.93 -1.63 -4.03
C TYR A 204 15.59 -2.05 -3.44
N LEU A 205 14.90 -1.13 -2.80
CA LEU A 205 13.56 -1.34 -2.27
C LEU A 205 12.56 -0.39 -2.92
N VAL A 206 11.37 -0.89 -3.22
CA VAL A 206 10.25 -0.08 -3.73
C VAL A 206 9.03 -0.31 -2.87
N GLY A 207 8.42 0.77 -2.42
CA GLY A 207 7.26 0.73 -1.55
C GLY A 207 6.20 1.71 -2.02
N GLU A 208 4.97 1.25 -2.25
CA GLU A 208 3.84 2.12 -2.58
C GLU A 208 2.88 2.28 -1.40
N SER A 209 2.39 3.50 -1.14
CA SER A 209 1.38 3.74 -0.09
C SER A 209 1.93 3.36 1.30
N TYR A 210 1.27 2.45 2.02
CA TYR A 210 1.81 1.82 3.24
C TYR A 210 3.13 1.05 2.99
N GLY A 211 3.45 0.66 1.76
CA GLY A 211 4.79 0.22 1.38
C GLY A 211 5.85 1.30 1.63
N GLY A 212 5.47 2.58 1.58
CA GLY A 212 6.28 3.72 2.00
C GLY A 212 6.49 3.82 3.51
N TYR A 213 5.56 3.31 4.32
CA TYR A 213 5.75 3.08 5.75
C TYR A 213 6.77 1.94 5.98
N ARG A 214 6.63 0.86 5.21
CA ARG A 214 7.44 -0.36 5.32
C ARG A 214 8.90 -0.18 4.91
N VAL A 215 9.14 0.40 3.73
CA VAL A 215 10.46 0.33 3.07
C VAL A 215 11.59 1.02 3.83
N PRO A 216 11.42 2.23 4.39
CA PRO A 216 12.50 2.84 5.18
C PRO A 216 12.89 2.01 6.40
N ARG A 217 11.89 1.47 7.10
CA ARG A 217 12.08 0.60 8.27
C ARG A 217 12.75 -0.71 7.89
N LEU A 218 12.34 -1.30 6.77
CA LEU A 218 12.97 -2.49 6.20
C LEU A 218 14.43 -2.23 5.81
N ALA A 219 14.73 -1.10 5.18
CA ALA A 219 16.11 -0.73 4.83
C ALA A 219 16.98 -0.62 6.09
N TYR A 220 16.50 0.09 7.11
CA TYR A 220 17.21 0.24 8.37
C TYR A 220 17.44 -1.11 9.09
N TYR A 221 16.40 -1.95 9.16
CA TYR A 221 16.49 -3.28 9.76
C TYR A 221 17.46 -4.20 9.02
N LEU A 222 17.37 -4.25 7.69
CA LEU A 222 18.28 -5.04 6.85
C LEU A 222 19.74 -4.64 7.07
N GLN A 223 20.02 -3.34 7.12
CA GLN A 223 21.37 -2.81 7.31
C GLN A 223 21.93 -3.08 8.70
N THR A 224 21.13 -2.87 9.74
CA THR A 224 21.64 -2.88 11.12
C THR A 224 21.54 -4.21 11.83
N GLN A 225 20.53 -5.03 11.50
CA GLN A 225 20.27 -6.29 12.19
C GLN A 225 20.58 -7.53 11.34
N MET A 226 20.47 -7.42 10.02
CA MET A 226 20.64 -8.57 9.12
C MET A 226 21.94 -8.54 8.30
N GLY A 227 22.69 -7.44 8.33
CA GLY A 227 23.93 -7.30 7.57
C GLY A 227 23.73 -7.24 6.05
N VAL A 228 22.57 -6.75 5.59
CA VAL A 228 22.26 -6.56 4.18
C VAL A 228 22.24 -5.07 3.85
N GLY A 229 23.23 -4.61 3.09
CA GLY A 229 23.28 -3.23 2.59
C GLY A 229 22.20 -2.96 1.54
N VAL A 230 21.58 -1.78 1.60
CA VAL A 230 20.57 -1.32 0.64
C VAL A 230 21.12 -0.11 -0.13
N SER A 231 21.24 -0.26 -1.44
CA SER A 231 21.83 0.73 -2.34
C SER A 231 20.92 1.94 -2.59
N GLY A 232 19.61 1.78 -2.45
CA GLY A 232 18.66 2.87 -2.68
C GLY A 232 17.22 2.41 -2.49
N MET A 233 16.31 3.39 -2.49
CA MET A 233 14.88 3.11 -2.40
C MET A 233 14.04 4.08 -3.23
N THR A 234 12.92 3.59 -3.74
CA THR A 234 11.87 4.40 -4.38
C THR A 234 10.58 4.26 -3.60
N LEU A 235 10.08 5.38 -3.08
CA LEU A 235 8.88 5.49 -2.28
C LEU A 235 7.78 6.11 -3.15
N VAL A 236 6.81 5.29 -3.57
CA VAL A 236 5.72 5.67 -4.47
C VAL A 236 4.51 6.09 -3.65
N SER A 237 4.13 7.36 -3.72
CA SER A 237 3.07 7.96 -2.92
C SER A 237 3.06 7.48 -1.45
N PRO A 238 4.17 7.67 -0.70
CA PRO A 238 4.38 6.95 0.55
C PRO A 238 3.64 7.52 1.75
N TYR A 239 3.13 6.61 2.58
CA TYR A 239 2.59 6.91 3.91
C TYR A 239 3.73 6.99 4.95
N LEU A 240 4.41 8.13 5.02
CA LEU A 240 5.62 8.29 5.85
C LEU A 240 5.35 8.74 7.29
N ASP A 241 4.34 9.57 7.51
CA ASP A 241 4.07 10.22 8.79
C ASP A 241 2.56 10.14 9.09
N PRO A 242 2.10 9.00 9.65
CA PRO A 242 0.70 8.80 10.04
C PRO A 242 0.11 9.95 10.87
N PRO A 243 0.79 10.45 11.93
CA PRO A 243 0.31 11.60 12.71
C PRO A 243 0.01 12.85 11.89
N ALA A 244 0.81 13.14 10.85
CA ALA A 244 0.64 14.34 10.04
C ALA A 244 -0.57 14.26 9.08
N ILE A 245 -0.95 13.05 8.66
CA ILE A 245 -2.01 12.80 7.65
C ILE A 245 -3.31 12.28 8.30
N GLY A 246 -3.25 11.93 9.59
CA GLY A 246 -4.31 11.29 10.36
C GLY A 246 -5.53 12.16 10.68
N GLN A 247 -6.27 11.73 11.71
CA GLN A 247 -7.55 12.34 12.09
C GLN A 247 -7.40 13.80 12.52
N ASP A 248 -8.49 14.56 12.39
CA ASP A 248 -8.56 15.91 12.90
C ASP A 248 -8.42 15.95 14.42
N ASP A 249 -7.69 16.94 14.92
CA ASP A 249 -7.70 17.31 16.33
C ASP A 249 -8.06 18.80 16.48
N ALA A 250 -8.20 19.24 17.73
CA ALA A 250 -8.68 20.58 18.02
C ALA A 250 -7.71 21.71 17.61
N LEU A 251 -6.42 21.43 17.44
CA LEU A 251 -5.35 22.43 17.38
C LEU A 251 -4.42 22.30 16.17
N SER A 252 -4.16 21.09 15.71
CA SER A 252 -3.24 20.82 14.60
C SER A 252 -3.84 21.30 13.28
N PRO A 253 -3.14 22.13 12.49
CA PRO A 253 -3.57 22.47 11.14
C PRO A 253 -3.10 21.44 10.10
N LEU A 254 -2.30 20.45 10.48
CA LEU A 254 -1.53 19.62 9.54
C LEU A 254 -2.39 18.81 8.56
N PRO A 255 -3.43 18.05 8.97
CA PRO A 255 -4.28 17.32 8.04
C PRO A 255 -4.83 18.19 6.89
N TRP A 256 -5.35 19.38 7.21
CA TRP A 256 -5.89 20.32 6.23
C TRP A 256 -4.81 20.97 5.37
N MET A 257 -3.68 21.36 5.99
CA MET A 257 -2.52 21.90 5.27
C MET A 257 -1.97 20.89 4.24
N ILE A 258 -1.95 19.61 4.60
CA ILE A 258 -1.41 18.54 3.74
C ILE A 258 -2.36 18.22 2.59
N ASN A 259 -3.68 18.23 2.84
CA ASN A 259 -4.68 17.90 1.83
C ASN A 259 -4.92 19.01 0.80
N LEU A 260 -4.91 20.28 1.23
CA LEU A 260 -5.33 21.40 0.39
C LEU A 260 -4.55 21.54 -0.93
N PRO A 261 -3.21 21.41 -0.98
CA PRO A 261 -2.47 21.48 -2.24
C PRO A 261 -2.91 20.43 -3.27
N SER A 262 -3.19 19.19 -2.83
CA SER A 262 -3.65 18.13 -3.72
C SER A 262 -5.09 18.35 -4.21
N MET A 263 -5.97 18.90 -3.35
CA MET A 263 -7.31 19.33 -3.77
C MET A 263 -7.23 20.45 -4.83
N ALA A 264 -6.36 21.45 -4.59
CA ALA A 264 -6.15 22.55 -5.52
C ALA A 264 -5.57 22.07 -6.85
N ALA A 265 -4.59 21.15 -6.82
CA ALA A 265 -4.06 20.52 -8.03
C ALA A 265 -5.17 19.79 -8.83
N GLY A 266 -6.04 19.05 -8.15
CA GLY A 266 -7.20 18.42 -8.78
C GLY A 266 -8.12 19.44 -9.46
N HIS A 267 -8.42 20.56 -8.79
CA HIS A 267 -9.23 21.65 -9.35
C HIS A 267 -8.58 22.31 -10.57
N MET A 268 -7.30 22.67 -10.48
CA MET A 268 -6.52 23.27 -11.57
C MET A 268 -6.48 22.36 -12.80
N GLU A 269 -6.28 21.07 -12.60
CA GLU A 269 -6.29 20.09 -13.69
C GLU A 269 -7.67 20.00 -14.38
N ARG A 270 -8.79 20.09 -13.64
CA ARG A 270 -10.14 20.16 -14.24
C ARG A 270 -10.35 21.41 -15.10
N GLN A 271 -9.64 22.50 -14.79
CA GLN A 271 -9.65 23.73 -15.55
C GLN A 271 -8.68 23.70 -16.74
N GLY A 272 -7.94 22.61 -16.93
CA GLY A 272 -6.92 22.49 -17.98
C GLY A 272 -5.64 23.28 -17.68
N ILE A 273 -5.41 23.68 -16.42
CA ILE A 273 -4.18 24.36 -16.01
C ILE A 273 -3.08 23.31 -15.81
N PRO A 274 -1.94 23.41 -16.54
CA PRO A 274 -0.83 22.48 -16.36
C PRO A 274 -0.24 22.58 -14.94
N LEU A 275 0.02 21.42 -14.33
CA LEU A 275 0.59 21.33 -12.99
C LEU A 275 2.12 21.28 -13.06
N SER A 276 2.78 22.12 -12.28
CA SER A 276 4.24 22.22 -12.16
C SER A 276 4.62 22.82 -10.81
N GLN A 277 5.91 22.78 -10.47
CA GLN A 277 6.40 23.49 -9.28
C GLN A 277 6.07 24.99 -9.33
N GLN A 278 6.10 25.62 -10.51
CA GLN A 278 5.81 27.04 -10.65
C GLN A 278 4.35 27.37 -10.33
N THR A 279 3.42 26.52 -10.76
CA THR A 279 1.99 26.74 -10.56
C THR A 279 1.54 26.35 -9.15
N MET A 280 2.20 25.37 -8.52
CA MET A 280 1.86 24.91 -7.16
C MET A 280 2.56 25.71 -6.05
N ALA A 281 3.72 26.34 -6.31
CA ALA A 281 4.48 27.08 -5.30
C ALA A 281 3.68 28.19 -4.57
N PRO A 282 2.81 28.99 -5.22
CA PRO A 282 1.98 29.96 -4.52
C PRO A 282 1.03 29.33 -3.50
N ILE A 283 0.43 28.18 -3.83
CA ILE A 283 -0.49 27.45 -2.98
C ILE A 283 0.26 26.90 -1.75
N GLU A 284 1.43 26.32 -1.98
CA GLU A 284 2.29 25.81 -0.90
C GLU A 284 2.75 26.93 0.04
N LYS A 285 3.08 28.10 -0.52
CA LYS A 285 3.42 29.29 0.27
C LYS A 285 2.23 29.76 1.11
N TYR A 286 1.02 29.81 0.54
CA TYR A 286 -0.19 30.16 1.27
C TYR A 286 -0.42 29.20 2.45
N VAL A 287 -0.35 27.89 2.17
CA VAL A 287 -0.55 26.84 3.18
C VAL A 287 0.46 26.96 4.33
N ARG A 288 1.74 27.22 4.05
CA ARG A 288 2.78 27.38 5.09
C ARG A 288 2.69 28.69 5.87
N THR A 289 1.94 29.68 5.39
CA THR A 289 1.91 31.01 6.00
C THR A 289 0.50 31.39 6.42
N GLN A 290 -0.26 32.06 5.56
CA GLN A 290 -1.54 32.66 5.91
C GLN A 290 -2.58 31.61 6.33
N PHE A 291 -2.58 30.42 5.72
CA PHE A 291 -3.46 29.32 6.14
C PHE A 291 -3.24 28.95 7.61
N ALA A 292 -1.99 28.69 8.00
CA ALA A 292 -1.65 28.28 9.36
C ALA A 292 -1.97 29.41 10.37
N GLN A 293 -1.71 30.66 10.00
CA GLN A 293 -2.06 31.82 10.84
C GLN A 293 -3.57 31.94 11.05
N ASP A 294 -4.37 31.88 9.98
CA ASP A 294 -5.82 32.03 10.08
C ASP A 294 -6.46 30.81 10.77
N PHE A 295 -5.92 29.61 10.57
CA PHE A 295 -6.37 28.41 11.27
C PHE A 295 -6.15 28.54 12.79
N LEU A 296 -4.95 28.95 13.21
CA LEU A 296 -4.57 29.06 14.63
C LEU A 296 -5.20 30.27 15.34
N ALA A 297 -5.64 31.30 14.61
CA ALA A 297 -6.42 32.39 15.18
C ALA A 297 -7.77 31.91 15.77
N GLY A 298 -8.29 30.79 15.26
CA GLY A 298 -9.45 30.10 15.79
C GLY A 298 -10.80 30.75 15.46
N LEU A 299 -11.88 30.04 15.80
CA LEU A 299 -13.25 30.37 15.36
C LEU A 299 -13.82 31.68 15.95
N ASN A 300 -13.19 32.23 16.99
CA ASN A 300 -13.59 33.51 17.58
C ASN A 300 -13.13 34.69 16.71
N ASP A 301 -12.05 34.54 15.93
CA ASP A 301 -11.66 35.51 14.92
C ASP A 301 -12.45 35.27 13.63
N LYS A 302 -13.53 36.04 13.47
CA LYS A 302 -14.41 35.95 12.30
C LYS A 302 -13.73 36.45 11.02
N ALA A 303 -12.77 37.36 11.11
CA ALA A 303 -12.04 37.85 9.95
C ALA A 303 -11.07 36.77 9.44
N ALA A 304 -10.34 36.11 10.34
CA ALA A 304 -9.47 34.98 10.01
C ALA A 304 -10.27 33.81 9.40
N THR A 305 -11.36 33.40 10.05
CA THR A 305 -12.21 32.30 9.56
C THR A 305 -12.82 32.63 8.18
N ALA A 306 -13.19 33.88 7.93
CA ALA A 306 -13.71 34.32 6.64
C ALA A 306 -12.64 34.29 5.53
N ARG A 307 -11.41 34.75 5.81
CA ARG A 307 -10.28 34.66 4.87
C ARG A 307 -9.93 33.21 4.54
N LEU A 308 -9.79 32.36 5.56
CA LEU A 308 -9.51 30.94 5.42
C LEU A 308 -10.57 30.26 4.53
N SER A 309 -11.86 30.48 4.84
CA SER A 309 -12.95 29.87 4.07
C SER A 309 -13.00 30.35 2.62
N ALA A 310 -12.71 31.63 2.37
CA ALA A 310 -12.70 32.20 1.02
C ALA A 310 -11.57 31.59 0.17
N GLU A 311 -10.35 31.55 0.69
CA GLU A 311 -9.21 31.00 -0.05
C GLU A 311 -9.38 29.50 -0.31
N VAL A 312 -9.84 28.74 0.69
CA VAL A 312 -10.08 27.30 0.52
C VAL A 312 -11.15 27.05 -0.55
N ALA A 313 -12.21 27.86 -0.60
CA ALA A 313 -13.23 27.74 -1.65
C ALA A 313 -12.65 28.03 -3.04
N GLU A 314 -11.84 29.08 -3.18
CA GLU A 314 -11.17 29.43 -4.44
C GLU A 314 -10.23 28.31 -4.91
N LEU A 315 -9.37 27.82 -4.02
CA LEU A 315 -8.38 26.80 -4.33
C LEU A 315 -9.03 25.46 -4.70
N THR A 316 -10.07 25.04 -3.96
CA THR A 316 -10.72 23.73 -4.18
C THR A 316 -11.79 23.74 -5.27
N GLY A 317 -12.34 24.90 -5.59
CA GLY A 317 -13.48 25.05 -6.50
C GLY A 317 -14.82 24.57 -5.91
N LEU A 318 -14.89 24.38 -4.59
CA LEU A 318 -16.12 24.02 -3.90
C LEU A 318 -17.07 25.23 -3.72
N ASP A 319 -18.35 24.95 -3.48
CA ASP A 319 -19.33 25.99 -3.12
C ASP A 319 -18.86 26.81 -1.91
N PRO A 320 -18.67 28.14 -2.04
CA PRO A 320 -18.26 29.00 -0.93
C PRO A 320 -19.18 28.90 0.29
N ALA A 321 -20.48 28.63 0.10
CA ALA A 321 -21.41 28.45 1.21
C ALA A 321 -21.12 27.16 2.00
N LEU A 322 -20.77 26.07 1.31
CA LEU A 322 -20.33 24.83 1.95
C LEU A 322 -19.04 25.05 2.74
N VAL A 323 -18.02 25.64 2.11
CA VAL A 323 -16.71 25.85 2.75
C VAL A 323 -16.83 26.77 3.97
N LYS A 324 -17.66 27.81 3.89
CA LYS A 324 -17.96 28.69 5.03
C LYS A 324 -18.66 27.95 6.16
N ARG A 325 -19.62 27.05 5.88
CA ARG A 325 -20.25 26.21 6.92
C ARG A 325 -19.23 25.32 7.64
N MET A 326 -18.20 24.89 6.93
CA MET A 326 -17.10 24.08 7.45
C MET A 326 -15.93 24.91 8.01
N ASN A 327 -16.06 26.25 8.07
CA ASN A 327 -15.01 27.16 8.54
C ASN A 327 -13.66 26.98 7.81
N GLY A 328 -13.69 26.64 6.50
CA GLY A 328 -12.48 26.37 5.71
C GLY A 328 -11.82 25.01 5.98
N ARG A 329 -12.42 24.16 6.83
CA ARG A 329 -11.87 22.85 7.23
C ARG A 329 -12.49 21.73 6.40
N ILE A 330 -12.06 21.58 5.15
CA ILE A 330 -12.58 20.57 4.23
C ILE A 330 -11.81 19.26 4.39
N ASP A 331 -12.52 18.17 4.71
CA ASP A 331 -11.99 16.81 4.67
C ASP A 331 -12.03 16.22 3.24
N ILE A 332 -11.26 15.15 3.03
CA ILE A 332 -11.13 14.48 1.73
C ILE A 332 -12.47 13.93 1.23
N GLY A 333 -13.26 13.30 2.11
CA GLY A 333 -14.54 12.68 1.74
C GLY A 333 -15.54 13.72 1.25
N THR A 334 -15.65 14.83 1.97
CA THR A 334 -16.46 15.98 1.55
C THR A 334 -16.00 16.53 0.21
N TYR A 335 -14.70 16.79 0.03
CA TYR A 335 -14.17 17.29 -1.25
C TYR A 335 -14.53 16.35 -2.41
N LEU A 336 -14.21 15.06 -2.31
CA LEU A 336 -14.43 14.09 -3.39
C LEU A 336 -15.90 13.93 -3.79
N ARG A 337 -16.81 14.09 -2.82
CA ARG A 337 -18.25 14.00 -3.06
C ARG A 337 -18.82 15.28 -3.66
N GLU A 338 -18.32 16.43 -3.23
CA GLU A 338 -18.94 17.72 -3.55
C GLU A 338 -18.46 18.31 -4.88
N ILE A 339 -17.22 18.00 -5.33
CA ILE A 339 -16.66 18.54 -6.59
C ILE A 339 -17.47 18.23 -7.86
N ARG A 340 -18.33 17.20 -7.83
CA ARG A 340 -19.22 16.80 -8.95
C ARG A 340 -20.58 16.30 -8.48
N ARG A 341 -21.04 16.79 -7.32
CA ARG A 341 -22.32 16.41 -6.70
C ARG A 341 -23.49 16.64 -7.65
N ASP A 342 -23.46 17.75 -8.38
CA ASP A 342 -24.45 18.19 -9.35
C ASP A 342 -24.59 17.24 -10.56
N GLN A 343 -23.51 16.52 -10.89
CA GLN A 343 -23.45 15.52 -11.95
C GLN A 343 -23.83 14.11 -11.45
N GLY A 344 -24.09 13.94 -10.15
CA GLY A 344 -24.29 12.62 -9.55
C GLY A 344 -23.03 11.74 -9.57
N LEU A 345 -21.84 12.36 -9.62
CA LEU A 345 -20.55 11.68 -9.65
C LEU A 345 -19.81 11.84 -8.31
N ILE A 346 -18.90 10.92 -8.05
CA ILE A 346 -17.98 10.95 -6.91
C ILE A 346 -16.54 10.72 -7.37
N GLY A 347 -15.59 11.43 -6.76
CA GLY A 347 -14.16 11.30 -7.03
C GLY A 347 -13.50 10.15 -6.28
N SER A 348 -12.34 9.72 -6.79
CA SER A 348 -11.46 8.76 -6.11
C SER A 348 -10.45 9.45 -5.20
N VAL A 349 -10.16 8.84 -4.05
CA VAL A 349 -9.07 9.29 -3.18
C VAL A 349 -7.69 9.05 -3.82
N TYR A 350 -7.60 8.08 -4.72
CA TYR A 350 -6.40 7.74 -5.45
C TYR A 350 -6.15 8.64 -6.68
N ASP A 351 -7.16 9.34 -7.18
CA ASP A 351 -7.03 10.43 -8.16
C ASP A 351 -8.35 11.21 -8.16
N SER A 352 -8.34 12.43 -7.62
CA SER A 352 -9.59 13.20 -7.43
C SER A 352 -10.35 13.51 -8.72
N ASN A 353 -9.71 13.36 -9.89
CA ASN A 353 -10.33 13.55 -11.19
C ASN A 353 -10.77 12.24 -11.87
N TYR A 354 -10.40 11.09 -11.32
CA TYR A 354 -11.04 9.82 -11.64
C TYR A 354 -12.38 9.72 -10.90
N THR A 355 -13.46 9.50 -11.65
CA THR A 355 -14.83 9.61 -11.10
C THR A 355 -15.70 8.45 -11.55
N ALA A 356 -16.70 8.12 -10.73
CA ALA A 356 -17.76 7.18 -11.04
C ALA A 356 -19.11 7.74 -10.56
N TYR A 357 -20.22 7.11 -10.95
CA TYR A 357 -21.53 7.47 -10.43
C TYR A 357 -21.63 7.18 -8.93
N ASP A 358 -22.15 8.16 -8.17
CA ASP A 358 -22.53 7.96 -6.77
C ASP A 358 -23.73 6.98 -6.74
N PRO A 359 -23.61 5.80 -6.10
CA PRO A 359 -24.72 4.86 -6.02
C PRO A 359 -25.90 5.38 -5.18
N PHE A 360 -25.66 6.34 -4.28
CA PHE A 360 -26.67 6.88 -3.37
C PHE A 360 -26.58 8.41 -3.28
N PRO A 361 -26.86 9.14 -4.39
CA PRO A 361 -26.65 10.58 -4.47
C PRO A 361 -27.63 11.40 -3.60
N SER A 362 -28.71 10.81 -3.11
CA SER A 362 -29.65 11.49 -2.21
C SER A 362 -29.32 11.31 -0.72
N LYS A 363 -28.39 10.42 -0.36
CA LYS A 363 -28.02 10.16 1.04
C LYS A 363 -27.15 11.29 1.59
N ALA A 364 -27.29 11.60 2.87
CA ALA A 364 -26.44 12.59 3.54
C ALA A 364 -25.04 12.04 3.78
N ASP A 365 -24.92 10.74 4.06
CA ASP A 365 -23.68 9.99 4.15
C ASP A 365 -23.29 9.42 2.78
N ALA A 366 -22.00 9.43 2.49
CA ALA A 366 -21.47 8.83 1.27
C ALA A 366 -21.37 7.32 1.47
N GLN A 367 -21.98 6.53 0.59
CA GLN A 367 -22.02 5.07 0.68
C GLN A 367 -21.46 4.46 -0.60
N TYR A 368 -20.14 4.53 -0.78
CA TYR A 368 -19.49 4.11 -2.01
C TYR A 368 -18.16 3.43 -1.71
N ASN A 369 -17.72 2.57 -2.64
CA ASN A 369 -16.34 2.12 -2.68
C ASN A 369 -15.52 3.07 -3.56
N ASP A 370 -14.22 3.16 -3.33
CA ASP A 370 -13.37 4.05 -4.13
C ASP A 370 -13.47 3.72 -5.64
N PRO A 371 -13.78 4.71 -6.51
CA PRO A 371 -13.97 4.51 -7.95
C PRO A 371 -12.78 3.87 -8.67
N LEU A 372 -11.54 4.21 -8.28
CA LEU A 372 -10.35 3.75 -8.97
C LEU A 372 -9.87 2.41 -8.41
N LEU A 373 -9.66 2.31 -7.10
CA LEU A 373 -9.13 1.09 -6.49
C LEU A 373 -10.04 -0.11 -6.73
N THR A 374 -11.36 0.07 -6.53
CA THR A 374 -12.34 -1.01 -6.64
C THR A 374 -12.38 -1.59 -8.04
N THR A 375 -12.25 -0.74 -9.05
CA THR A 375 -12.31 -1.16 -10.46
C THR A 375 -11.07 -1.92 -10.90
N LEU A 376 -9.93 -1.70 -10.24
CA LEU A 376 -8.68 -2.40 -10.51
C LEU A 376 -8.63 -3.83 -9.94
N ILE A 377 -9.40 -4.15 -8.90
CA ILE A 377 -9.31 -5.45 -8.20
C ILE A 377 -9.56 -6.62 -9.15
N ALA A 378 -10.67 -6.60 -9.89
CA ALA A 378 -11.06 -7.70 -10.76
C ALA A 378 -10.06 -8.00 -11.90
N PRO A 379 -9.64 -7.02 -12.73
CA PRO A 379 -8.70 -7.27 -13.83
C PRO A 379 -7.31 -7.68 -13.33
N THR A 380 -6.80 -7.05 -12.26
CA THR A 380 -5.47 -7.39 -11.70
C THR A 380 -5.47 -8.77 -11.06
N THR A 381 -6.50 -9.13 -10.29
CA THR A 381 -6.66 -10.48 -9.72
C THR A 381 -6.72 -11.53 -10.82
N SER A 382 -7.58 -11.32 -11.82
CA SER A 382 -7.78 -12.28 -12.90
C SER A 382 -6.49 -12.50 -13.70
N ALA A 383 -5.79 -11.42 -14.06
CA ALA A 383 -4.52 -11.50 -14.79
C ALA A 383 -3.43 -12.20 -13.96
N MET A 384 -3.32 -11.90 -12.66
CA MET A 384 -2.33 -12.53 -11.79
C MET A 384 -2.63 -14.03 -11.61
N VAL A 385 -3.89 -14.41 -11.40
CA VAL A 385 -4.28 -15.82 -11.29
C VAL A 385 -4.01 -16.57 -12.60
N ASP A 386 -4.36 -16.01 -13.76
CA ASP A 386 -4.05 -16.61 -15.06
C ASP A 386 -2.53 -16.77 -15.26
N PHE A 387 -1.77 -15.72 -14.98
CA PHE A 387 -0.31 -15.74 -15.07
C PHE A 387 0.30 -16.83 -14.18
N VAL A 388 -0.04 -16.87 -12.90
CA VAL A 388 0.50 -17.84 -11.94
C VAL A 388 0.08 -19.27 -12.30
N THR A 389 -1.22 -19.50 -12.54
CA THR A 389 -1.77 -20.86 -12.62
C THR A 389 -1.75 -21.47 -14.02
N ARG A 390 -1.80 -20.65 -15.08
CA ARG A 390 -1.86 -21.14 -16.47
C ARG A 390 -0.57 -20.88 -17.23
N GLN A 391 0.03 -19.71 -17.08
CA GLN A 391 1.25 -19.37 -17.83
C GLN A 391 2.49 -19.98 -17.16
N VAL A 392 2.76 -19.63 -15.90
CA VAL A 392 3.83 -20.27 -15.11
C VAL A 392 3.44 -21.72 -14.80
N GLY A 393 2.16 -21.93 -14.48
CA GLY A 393 1.61 -23.23 -14.12
C GLY A 393 1.97 -23.66 -12.70
N TRP A 394 2.14 -22.69 -11.79
CA TRP A 394 2.29 -22.93 -10.35
C TRP A 394 0.91 -23.28 -9.79
N LYS A 395 0.71 -24.57 -9.50
CA LYS A 395 -0.62 -25.15 -9.24
C LYS A 395 -1.04 -24.91 -7.80
N ILE A 396 -1.84 -23.88 -7.58
CA ILE A 396 -2.39 -23.55 -6.27
C ILE A 396 -3.91 -23.70 -6.24
N ASP A 397 -4.43 -24.24 -5.13
CA ASP A 397 -5.86 -24.31 -4.82
C ASP A 397 -6.16 -23.35 -3.68
N ALA A 398 -6.15 -22.05 -4.01
CA ALA A 398 -6.43 -20.96 -3.08
C ALA A 398 -6.95 -19.74 -3.86
N TRP A 399 -7.63 -18.84 -3.15
CA TRP A 399 -8.00 -17.54 -3.70
C TRP A 399 -6.84 -16.55 -3.57
N TYR A 400 -6.52 -15.87 -4.68
CA TYR A 400 -5.63 -14.70 -4.70
C TYR A 400 -6.29 -13.45 -4.09
N ASN A 401 -5.76 -12.97 -2.97
CA ASN A 401 -6.21 -11.76 -2.29
C ASN A 401 -5.45 -10.53 -2.79
N ALA A 402 -5.87 -9.93 -3.91
CA ALA A 402 -5.24 -8.69 -4.40
C ALA A 402 -5.33 -7.54 -3.37
N LEU A 403 -6.45 -7.47 -2.64
CA LEU A 403 -6.65 -6.57 -1.51
C LEU A 403 -7.45 -7.29 -0.42
N SER A 404 -6.85 -7.48 0.74
CA SER A 404 -7.45 -8.12 1.91
C SER A 404 -7.93 -7.07 2.90
N TYR A 405 -9.25 -6.85 2.91
CA TYR A 405 -9.89 -6.00 3.92
C TYR A 405 -9.82 -6.61 5.32
N ASP A 406 -9.67 -7.94 5.44
CA ASP A 406 -9.56 -8.62 6.72
C ASP A 406 -8.22 -8.32 7.39
N VAL A 407 -7.12 -8.38 6.62
CA VAL A 407 -5.81 -7.91 7.08
C VAL A 407 -5.89 -6.44 7.49
N ASN A 408 -6.51 -5.58 6.67
CA ASN A 408 -6.61 -4.15 6.97
C ASN A 408 -7.36 -3.85 8.28
N ARG A 409 -8.44 -4.60 8.56
CA ARG A 409 -9.22 -4.45 9.79
C ARG A 409 -8.49 -5.01 11.01
N ALA A 410 -7.75 -6.10 10.85
CA ALA A 410 -6.98 -6.73 11.92
C ALA A 410 -5.63 -6.04 12.19
N TRP A 411 -5.22 -5.10 11.32
CA TRP A 411 -3.93 -4.44 11.42
C TRP A 411 -3.83 -3.54 12.65
N ASP A 412 -2.83 -3.81 13.48
CA ASP A 412 -2.45 -2.96 14.60
C ASP A 412 -1.69 -1.75 14.06
N ARG A 413 -2.36 -0.59 14.07
CA ARG A 413 -1.82 0.67 13.56
C ARG A 413 -0.97 1.31 14.63
N ASP A 414 0.31 1.44 14.35
CA ASP A 414 1.16 2.38 15.08
C ASP A 414 1.02 3.76 14.41
N ASP A 415 0.71 4.77 15.22
CA ASP A 415 0.60 6.15 14.79
C ASP A 415 1.91 6.91 15.12
N THR A 416 3.07 6.34 14.77
CA THR A 416 4.37 6.96 14.99
C THR A 416 5.01 7.46 13.69
N ASP A 417 5.98 8.36 13.79
CA ASP A 417 6.81 8.81 12.67
C ASP A 417 8.02 7.90 12.40
N SER A 418 7.98 6.65 12.89
CA SER A 418 9.08 5.67 12.76
C SER A 418 9.64 5.54 11.34
N PRO A 419 8.84 5.53 10.25
CA PRO A 419 9.40 5.49 8.89
C PRO A 419 10.29 6.68 8.57
N VAL A 420 9.96 7.89 9.06
CA VAL A 420 10.78 9.09 8.84
C VAL A 420 12.10 8.97 9.61
N SER A 421 12.03 8.52 10.86
CA SER A 421 13.20 8.29 11.71
C SER A 421 14.12 7.22 11.11
N ASP A 422 13.57 6.07 10.72
CA ASP A 422 14.32 4.98 10.10
C ASP A 422 14.87 5.38 8.71
N LEU A 423 14.15 6.20 7.95
CA LEU A 423 14.66 6.76 6.68
C LEU A 423 15.92 7.59 6.91
N ARG A 424 15.89 8.51 7.89
CA ARG A 424 17.05 9.34 8.24
C ARG A 424 18.23 8.47 8.67
N GLN A 425 17.97 7.45 9.48
CA GLN A 425 19.01 6.53 9.95
C GLN A 425 19.58 5.67 8.82
N ALA A 426 18.74 5.10 7.96
CA ALA A 426 19.17 4.29 6.82
C ALA A 426 20.08 5.08 5.87
N ILE A 427 19.70 6.32 5.54
CA ILE A 427 20.51 7.25 4.72
C ILE A 427 21.83 7.60 5.43
N SER A 428 21.80 7.81 6.75
CA SER A 428 23.01 8.16 7.51
C SER A 428 24.07 7.04 7.57
N ILE A 429 23.63 5.78 7.48
CA ILE A 429 24.50 4.60 7.51
C ILE A 429 25.23 4.42 6.17
N ASP A 430 24.53 4.58 5.04
CA ASP A 430 25.11 4.44 3.71
C ASP A 430 25.16 5.80 2.98
N PRO A 431 26.33 6.47 2.96
CA PRO A 431 26.49 7.74 2.27
C PRO A 431 26.43 7.63 0.74
N LYS A 432 26.16 6.45 0.16
CA LYS A 432 25.90 6.24 -1.27
C LYS A 432 24.41 5.97 -1.57
N MET A 433 23.60 5.74 -0.54
CA MET A 433 22.17 5.49 -0.72
C MET A 433 21.50 6.67 -1.40
N VAL A 434 20.66 6.38 -2.40
CA VAL A 434 19.80 7.38 -3.06
C VAL A 434 18.34 7.05 -2.76
N VAL A 435 17.58 8.06 -2.37
CA VAL A 435 16.15 7.95 -2.11
C VAL A 435 15.39 8.77 -3.15
N ASN A 436 14.42 8.16 -3.80
CA ASN A 436 13.44 8.83 -4.64
C ASN A 436 12.07 8.72 -3.99
N ILE A 437 11.41 9.85 -3.75
CA ILE A 437 10.00 9.93 -3.40
C ILE A 437 9.27 10.41 -4.65
N VAL A 438 8.24 9.67 -5.07
CA VAL A 438 7.48 9.97 -6.28
C VAL A 438 6.01 10.11 -5.94
N HIS A 439 5.34 11.15 -6.46
CA HIS A 439 3.94 11.42 -6.17
C HIS A 439 3.17 11.88 -7.40
N GLY A 440 1.88 11.58 -7.43
CA GLY A 440 0.92 12.33 -8.24
C GLY A 440 0.49 13.61 -7.54
N TRP A 441 0.30 14.69 -8.30
CA TRP A 441 -0.11 15.99 -7.75
C TRP A 441 -1.45 15.96 -6.99
N ASN A 442 -2.44 15.20 -7.46
CA ASN A 442 -3.80 15.21 -6.90
C ASN A 442 -4.12 13.96 -6.07
N ASP A 443 -3.08 13.26 -5.59
CA ASP A 443 -3.17 12.16 -4.64
C ASP A 443 -3.75 12.67 -3.32
N LEU A 444 -4.87 12.08 -2.88
CA LEU A 444 -5.48 12.36 -1.59
C LEU A 444 -5.38 11.18 -0.62
N SER A 445 -4.83 10.04 -1.06
CA SER A 445 -4.58 8.88 -0.22
C SER A 445 -3.30 9.08 0.59
N CYS A 446 -2.25 9.58 -0.07
CA CYS A 446 -1.00 10.00 0.58
C CYS A 446 -0.55 11.33 -0.03
N PRO A 447 -1.14 12.48 0.37
CA PRO A 447 -0.87 13.75 -0.29
C PRO A 447 0.62 14.11 -0.29
N TYR A 448 1.11 14.56 -1.45
CA TYR A 448 2.54 14.84 -1.67
C TYR A 448 3.14 15.83 -0.69
N TYR A 449 2.30 16.71 -0.14
CA TYR A 449 2.76 17.81 0.67
C TYR A 449 3.33 17.36 2.01
N ALA A 450 2.86 16.22 2.54
CA ALA A 450 3.47 15.58 3.69
C ALA A 450 4.95 15.23 3.41
N SER A 451 5.23 14.54 2.30
CA SER A 451 6.61 14.23 1.89
C SER A 451 7.44 15.50 1.67
N ARG A 452 6.84 16.56 1.13
CA ARG A 452 7.53 17.84 0.93
C ARG A 452 7.94 18.52 2.23
N LEU A 453 7.08 18.47 3.24
CA LEU A 453 7.38 19.00 4.58
C LEU A 453 8.43 18.15 5.28
N ILE A 454 8.35 16.83 5.16
CA ILE A 454 9.32 15.88 5.73
C ILE A 454 10.72 16.09 5.13
N VAL A 455 10.83 16.13 3.80
CA VAL A 455 12.12 16.35 3.10
C VAL A 455 12.72 17.70 3.46
N ALA A 456 11.89 18.75 3.58
CA ALA A 456 12.37 20.07 4.00
C ALA A 456 12.91 20.11 5.45
N GLN A 457 12.59 19.10 6.27
CA GLN A 457 13.06 18.93 7.64
C GLN A 457 14.17 17.86 7.76
N MET A 458 14.69 17.36 6.65
CA MET A 458 15.84 16.45 6.66
C MET A 458 17.16 17.24 6.65
N PRO A 459 18.22 16.72 7.31
CA PRO A 459 19.56 17.27 7.14
C PRO A 459 20.03 17.06 5.69
N ASP A 460 21.04 17.80 5.25
CA ASP A 460 21.62 17.68 3.91
C ASP A 460 22.44 16.39 3.70
N PHE A 461 22.72 15.63 4.78
CA PHE A 461 23.59 14.46 4.79
C PHE A 461 24.93 14.68 4.05
N GLY A 462 25.44 15.92 4.05
CA GLY A 462 26.67 16.32 3.38
C GLY A 462 26.67 16.23 1.85
N VAL A 463 25.53 15.93 1.19
CA VAL A 463 25.42 15.82 -0.27
C VAL A 463 24.08 16.37 -0.74
N GLN A 464 24.10 17.30 -1.70
CA GLN A 464 22.87 17.81 -2.30
C GLN A 464 22.07 16.68 -2.96
N SER A 465 20.75 16.72 -2.79
CA SER A 465 19.79 15.84 -3.48
C SER A 465 19.90 14.34 -3.12
N ARG A 466 20.21 14.04 -1.85
CA ARG A 466 20.16 12.66 -1.30
C ARG A 466 18.77 12.05 -1.35
N VAL A 467 17.77 12.87 -1.04
CA VAL A 467 16.34 12.54 -1.11
C VAL A 467 15.72 13.42 -2.19
N ASN A 468 15.28 12.79 -3.26
CA ASN A 468 14.70 13.46 -4.41
C ASN A 468 13.19 13.35 -4.35
N LEU A 469 12.47 14.44 -4.58
CA LEU A 469 11.01 14.45 -4.69
C LEU A 469 10.62 14.75 -6.14
N HIS A 470 10.00 13.78 -6.80
CA HIS A 470 9.51 13.92 -8.18
C HIS A 470 7.99 13.94 -8.21
N MET A 471 7.43 14.76 -9.08
CA MET A 471 6.00 15.01 -9.17
C MET A 471 5.48 14.76 -10.57
N TYR A 472 4.37 14.02 -10.68
CA TYR A 472 3.79 13.61 -11.95
C TYR A 472 2.31 14.01 -12.04
N PRO A 473 1.78 14.22 -13.27
CA PRO A 473 0.34 14.30 -13.47
C PRO A 473 -0.36 13.04 -12.99
N GLY A 474 -1.51 13.20 -12.31
CA GLY A 474 -2.27 12.12 -11.70
C GLY A 474 -2.23 12.10 -10.19
N GLY A 475 -2.78 11.04 -9.61
CA GLY A 475 -2.87 10.84 -8.17
C GLY A 475 -1.94 9.74 -7.66
N HIS A 476 -2.41 8.97 -6.70
CA HIS A 476 -1.67 7.94 -5.97
C HIS A 476 -1.01 6.90 -6.88
N MET A 477 -1.77 6.38 -7.85
CA MET A 477 -1.28 5.45 -8.85
C MET A 477 -1.06 6.19 -10.18
N PHE A 478 -0.36 7.32 -10.16
CA PHE A 478 -0.15 8.19 -11.32
C PHE A 478 0.37 7.46 -12.57
N TYR A 479 1.06 6.32 -12.39
CA TYR A 479 1.54 5.46 -13.47
C TYR A 479 0.41 4.79 -14.29
N SER A 480 -0.85 4.87 -13.83
CA SER A 480 -2.04 4.59 -14.63
C SER A 480 -2.19 5.54 -15.82
N ARG A 481 -1.62 6.75 -15.73
CA ARG A 481 -1.56 7.72 -16.82
C ARG A 481 -0.33 7.44 -17.69
N SER A 482 -0.53 7.44 -19.01
CA SER A 482 0.48 6.98 -19.99
C SER A 482 1.83 7.64 -19.84
N ASP A 483 1.85 8.96 -19.66
CA ASP A 483 3.06 9.77 -19.72
C ASP A 483 3.82 9.75 -18.39
N SER A 484 3.08 9.62 -17.27
CA SER A 484 3.64 9.64 -15.93
C SER A 484 4.45 8.39 -15.61
N GLY A 485 4.04 7.21 -16.11
CA GLY A 485 4.82 5.97 -15.95
C GLY A 485 6.16 6.01 -16.69
N ALA A 486 6.19 6.61 -17.89
CA ALA A 486 7.41 6.77 -18.67
C ALA A 486 8.38 7.77 -18.02
N ALA A 487 7.85 8.91 -17.55
CA ALA A 487 8.63 9.91 -16.82
C ALA A 487 9.23 9.34 -15.52
N MET A 488 8.44 8.61 -14.72
CA MET A 488 8.93 7.93 -13.52
C MET A 488 10.07 6.96 -13.85
N ARG A 489 9.93 6.13 -14.88
CA ARG A 489 11.00 5.22 -15.29
C ARG A 489 12.29 5.98 -15.61
N GLN A 490 12.20 7.10 -16.32
CA GLN A 490 13.37 7.91 -16.68
C GLN A 490 14.08 8.47 -15.44
N ASP A 491 13.34 9.03 -14.50
CA ASP A 491 13.91 9.62 -13.28
C ASP A 491 14.56 8.56 -12.39
N ILE A 492 13.92 7.39 -12.25
CA ILE A 492 14.43 6.31 -11.42
C ILE A 492 15.62 5.60 -12.05
N LEU A 493 15.64 5.40 -13.37
CA LEU A 493 16.80 4.78 -14.05
C LEU A 493 18.11 5.52 -13.72
N ALA A 494 18.07 6.85 -13.59
CA ALA A 494 19.24 7.65 -13.23
C ALA A 494 19.80 7.35 -11.83
N SER A 495 19.01 6.85 -10.88
CA SER A 495 19.55 6.43 -9.57
C SER A 495 20.28 5.08 -9.60
N TYR A 496 19.97 4.20 -10.56
CA TYR A 496 20.64 2.91 -10.71
C TYR A 496 22.00 3.04 -11.42
N GLN A 497 22.16 4.07 -12.26
CA GLN A 497 23.39 4.31 -13.04
C GLN A 497 24.47 5.07 -12.25
N ARG A 498 24.13 5.80 -11.18
CA ARG A 498 25.07 6.62 -10.39
C ARG A 498 25.98 5.82 -9.44
N GLN A 499 25.94 4.49 -9.49
CA GLN A 499 26.70 3.61 -8.60
C GLN A 499 27.83 2.84 -9.30
N GLU A 500 28.01 3.05 -10.61
CA GLU A 500 29.26 2.74 -11.33
C GLU A 500 30.24 3.92 -11.20
#